data_AF-A0A2W4Q747-F1
#
_entry.id   AF-A0A2W4Q747-F1
#
_cell.length_a   1.000
_cell.length_b   1.000
_cell.length_c   1.000
_cell.angle_alpha   90.00
_cell.angle_beta   90.00
_cell.angle_gamma   90.00
#
_symmetry.space_group_name_H-M   'P 1'
#
loop_
_entity.id
_entity.type
_entity.pdbx_description
1 polymer ?
#
loop_
_entity_poly.entity_id
_entity_poly.type
_entity_poly.pdbx_seq_one_letter_code
_entity_poly.pdbx_strand_id
1 'polypeptide(L)'
;MVLVLALVPAAVAQELLAGIDRDVLHALLLPGDQALNVSSTVPEELADLRMPRELTWVGSLERSPDPAATQAQTSVTAAWRSGLPLTEAERLAASALEEQGWTLSMNMRSQPSVFVAPMSQATDVWCRDGRQLSFTAGALGATSYVVLNFQKGAPTGFSPGCVPRPPMTQSALASDLPRLELPLDPRTGAPAAMRGSSSGSSPTGLSFSTTFQHAAPAPDIASHFARQLEQQGWKQDAGWAGTDFAGSVWSRSRASGGAVVVTLHVVDRGGNTVLALVNVSARTE
;
A
#
# COMPACT_ATOMS: atom_id res chain seq x y z
N MET A 1 -20.29 12.63 -2.87
CA MET A 1 -21.09 11.47 -2.44
C MET A 1 -20.40 10.26 -3.03
N VAL A 2 -19.62 9.50 -2.24
CA VAL A 2 -18.79 8.42 -2.78
C VAL A 2 -19.25 7.11 -2.14
N LEU A 3 -19.73 6.24 -3.02
CA LEU A 3 -20.41 4.98 -2.77
C LEU A 3 -19.34 3.90 -2.57
N VAL A 4 -19.20 3.38 -1.36
CA VAL A 4 -18.40 2.16 -1.11
C VAL A 4 -19.34 0.98 -1.15
N LEU A 5 -19.29 0.20 -2.23
CA LEU A 5 -19.99 -1.09 -2.33
C LEU A 5 -19.14 -2.05 -3.17
N ALA A 6 -18.43 -2.95 -2.50
CA ALA A 6 -18.05 -4.23 -3.07
C ALA A 6 -18.75 -5.33 -2.25
N LEU A 7 -19.80 -5.88 -2.88
CA LEU A 7 -20.39 -7.22 -2.67
C LEU A 7 -20.89 -7.62 -1.28
N VAL A 8 -21.62 -6.72 -0.61
CA VAL A 8 -22.68 -7.10 0.33
C VAL A 8 -24.02 -6.85 -0.39
N PRO A 9 -25.05 -7.72 -0.31
CA PRO A 9 -26.37 -7.43 -0.88
C PRO A 9 -26.78 -6.02 -0.48
N ALA A 10 -27.17 -5.17 -1.43
CA ALA A 10 -27.30 -3.72 -1.23
C ALA A 10 -28.16 -3.33 0.00
N ALA A 11 -29.14 -4.17 0.35
CA ALA A 11 -29.96 -4.02 1.55
C ALA A 11 -29.20 -4.25 2.87
N VAL A 12 -28.35 -5.29 2.93
CA VAL A 12 -27.53 -5.62 4.13
C VAL A 12 -26.39 -4.61 4.29
N ALA A 13 -25.82 -4.13 3.19
CA ALA A 13 -24.82 -3.06 3.21
C ALA A 13 -25.42 -1.75 3.74
N GLN A 14 -26.60 -1.36 3.26
CA GLN A 14 -27.23 -0.11 3.70
C GLN A 14 -27.64 -0.13 5.18
N GLU A 15 -28.09 -1.28 5.72
CA GLU A 15 -28.38 -1.40 7.16
C GLU A 15 -27.10 -1.41 8.04
N LEU A 16 -26.05 -2.10 7.62
CA LEU A 16 -24.75 -2.08 8.32
C LEU A 16 -24.11 -0.68 8.28
N LEU A 17 -24.25 0.05 7.17
CA LEU A 17 -23.68 1.39 6.99
C LEU A 17 -24.52 2.50 7.65
N ALA A 18 -25.81 2.26 7.94
CA ALA A 18 -26.68 3.27 8.54
C ALA A 18 -26.40 3.54 10.04
N GLY A 19 -25.82 2.55 10.74
CA GLY A 19 -25.46 2.67 12.16
C GLY A 19 -23.97 2.94 12.42
N ILE A 20 -23.12 2.80 11.39
CA ILE A 20 -21.67 2.97 11.52
C ILE A 20 -21.29 4.37 11.07
N ASP A 21 -20.55 5.08 11.92
CA ASP A 21 -20.03 6.42 11.60
C ASP A 21 -19.25 6.36 10.28
N ARG A 22 -19.57 7.27 9.36
CA ARG A 22 -18.99 7.33 8.01
C ARG A 22 -17.46 7.44 8.05
N ASP A 23 -16.92 8.03 9.12
CA ASP A 23 -15.48 8.16 9.36
C ASP A 23 -14.84 6.81 9.72
N VAL A 24 -15.55 5.93 10.46
CA VAL A 24 -15.13 4.55 10.77
C VAL A 24 -15.00 3.75 9.48
N LEU A 25 -15.97 3.88 8.59
CA LEU A 25 -15.96 3.20 7.29
C LEU A 25 -14.80 3.68 6.43
N HIS A 26 -14.62 4.99 6.29
CA HIS A 26 -13.52 5.53 5.49
C HIS A 26 -12.13 5.15 6.03
N ALA A 27 -11.97 5.03 7.35
CA ALA A 27 -10.70 4.64 7.97
C ALA A 27 -10.42 3.12 7.89
N LEU A 28 -11.45 2.28 7.92
CA LEU A 28 -11.29 0.82 8.03
C LEU A 28 -11.50 0.05 6.71
N LEU A 29 -12.03 0.69 5.67
CA LEU A 29 -12.30 0.03 4.39
C LEU A 29 -11.03 -0.13 3.55
N LEU A 30 -10.30 -1.22 3.82
CA LEU A 30 -9.39 -1.84 2.87
C LEU A 30 -10.16 -2.81 1.96
N PRO A 31 -9.85 -2.88 0.64
CA PRO A 31 -10.55 -3.77 -0.30
C PRO A 31 -10.48 -5.26 0.11
N GLY A 32 -11.58 -6.00 -0.11
CA GLY A 32 -11.66 -7.46 0.07
C GLY A 32 -13.10 -7.98 0.32
N ASP A 33 -13.37 -9.24 -0.06
CA ASP A 33 -14.68 -9.91 0.02
C ASP A 33 -14.91 -10.67 1.35
N GLN A 34 -14.38 -10.19 2.46
CA GLN A 34 -14.39 -10.93 3.74
C GLN A 34 -15.46 -10.43 4.70
N ALA A 35 -15.98 -11.32 5.57
CA ALA A 35 -16.94 -10.96 6.60
C ALA A 35 -16.33 -9.91 7.55
N LEU A 36 -17.02 -8.78 7.73
CA LEU A 36 -16.56 -7.64 8.49
C LEU A 36 -17.27 -7.61 9.85
N ASN A 37 -16.53 -7.85 10.93
CA ASN A 37 -17.03 -7.63 12.28
C ASN A 37 -16.51 -6.28 12.80
N VAL A 38 -17.35 -5.25 12.74
CA VAL A 38 -17.04 -3.91 13.24
C VAL A 38 -17.39 -3.85 14.73
N SER A 39 -16.43 -3.44 15.56
CA SER A 39 -16.63 -3.27 17.00
C SER A 39 -16.25 -1.86 17.44
N SER A 40 -17.05 -1.28 18.33
CA SER A 40 -16.73 -0.04 19.04
C SER A 40 -15.85 -0.27 20.28
N THR A 41 -15.59 -1.51 20.65
CA THR A 41 -14.69 -1.86 21.76
C THR A 41 -13.25 -2.02 21.27
N VAL A 42 -12.29 -1.68 22.13
CA VAL A 42 -10.87 -1.92 21.86
C VAL A 42 -10.61 -3.43 21.92
N PRO A 43 -10.08 -4.05 20.86
CA PRO A 43 -9.70 -5.46 20.85
C PRO A 43 -8.66 -5.78 21.94
N GLU A 44 -8.71 -6.99 22.49
CA GLU A 44 -7.79 -7.43 23.56
C GLU A 44 -6.32 -7.26 23.15
N GLU A 45 -6.00 -7.51 21.87
CA GLU A 45 -4.64 -7.40 21.33
C GLU A 45 -4.05 -5.98 21.42
N LEU A 46 -4.94 -4.99 21.51
CA LEU A 46 -4.64 -3.56 21.56
C LEU A 46 -5.04 -2.94 22.91
N ALA A 47 -5.55 -3.74 23.86
CA ALA A 47 -5.98 -3.23 25.17
C ALA A 47 -4.82 -2.60 25.95
N ASP A 48 -3.60 -3.10 25.74
CA ASP A 48 -2.38 -2.56 26.34
C ASP A 48 -1.88 -1.30 25.62
N LEU A 49 -2.40 -0.98 24.43
CA LEU A 49 -1.97 0.15 23.64
C LEU A 49 -2.60 1.45 24.15
N ARG A 50 -1.77 2.31 24.74
CA ARG A 50 -2.15 3.64 25.24
C ARG A 50 -1.87 4.69 24.18
N MET A 51 -2.90 5.08 23.44
CA MET A 51 -2.78 6.19 22.50
C MET A 51 -2.93 7.55 23.22
N PRO A 52 -2.24 8.60 22.75
CA PRO A 52 -2.37 9.96 23.27
C PRO A 52 -3.83 10.44 23.23
N ARG A 53 -4.22 11.32 24.16
CA ARG A 53 -5.60 11.83 24.29
C ARG A 53 -6.08 12.59 23.04
N GLU A 54 -5.14 13.12 22.25
CA GLU A 54 -5.39 13.81 20.99
C GLU A 54 -5.82 12.85 19.87
N LEU A 55 -5.70 11.53 20.10
CA LEU A 55 -6.14 10.45 19.21
C LEU A 55 -7.35 9.75 19.86
N THR A 56 -8.53 10.04 19.34
CA THR A 56 -9.78 9.47 19.83
C THR A 56 -10.06 8.14 19.14
N TRP A 57 -10.37 7.10 19.92
CA TRP A 57 -10.79 5.81 19.40
C TRP A 57 -12.01 5.95 18.48
N VAL A 58 -11.93 5.31 17.32
CA VAL A 58 -13.01 5.28 16.32
C VAL A 58 -13.69 3.92 16.32
N GLY A 59 -12.89 2.85 16.23
CA GLY A 59 -13.41 1.49 16.19
C GLY A 59 -12.37 0.50 15.71
N SER A 60 -12.78 -0.77 15.66
CA SER A 60 -11.99 -1.85 15.11
C SER A 60 -12.80 -2.69 14.13
N LEU A 61 -12.08 -3.40 13.29
CA LEU A 61 -12.56 -4.38 12.35
C LEU A 61 -11.77 -5.66 12.54
N GLU A 62 -12.45 -6.76 12.85
CA GLU A 62 -11.86 -8.09 12.78
C GLU A 62 -12.21 -8.75 11.45
N ARG A 63 -11.20 -9.30 10.82
CA ARG A 63 -11.25 -9.93 9.52
C ARG A 63 -10.86 -11.40 9.68
N SER A 64 -11.86 -12.28 9.55
CA SER A 64 -11.66 -13.73 9.61
C SER A 64 -10.86 -14.20 8.40
N PRO A 65 -10.00 -15.21 8.58
CA PRO A 65 -9.19 -15.72 7.49
C PRO A 65 -10.06 -16.26 6.35
N ASP A 66 -9.60 -16.07 5.12
CA ASP A 66 -10.19 -16.69 3.95
C ASP A 66 -10.01 -18.22 4.06
N PRO A 67 -11.09 -19.02 4.03
CA PRO A 67 -10.99 -20.48 4.08
C PRO A 67 -10.19 -21.07 2.91
N ALA A 68 -9.99 -20.34 1.81
CA ALA A 68 -9.14 -20.73 0.69
C ALA A 68 -7.67 -20.30 0.84
N ALA A 69 -7.33 -19.46 1.81
CA ALA A 69 -5.96 -19.00 2.02
C ALA A 69 -5.11 -20.08 2.72
N THR A 70 -3.94 -20.35 2.16
CA THR A 70 -2.97 -21.33 2.70
C THR A 70 -2.40 -20.93 4.06
N GLN A 71 -2.54 -19.66 4.44
CA GLN A 71 -2.24 -19.13 5.77
C GLN A 71 -3.45 -18.34 6.28
N ALA A 72 -4.30 -19.04 7.01
CA ALA A 72 -5.50 -18.47 7.63
C ALA A 72 -5.12 -17.74 8.94
N GLN A 73 -4.68 -16.48 8.84
CA GLN A 73 -4.54 -15.62 10.01
C GLN A 73 -5.67 -14.59 10.06
N THR A 74 -6.34 -14.54 11.21
CA THR A 74 -7.27 -13.46 11.53
C THR A 74 -6.48 -12.15 11.65
N SER A 75 -7.00 -11.06 11.12
CA SER A 75 -6.40 -9.73 11.32
C SER A 75 -7.38 -8.78 11.99
N VAL A 76 -6.85 -7.89 12.80
CA VAL A 76 -7.60 -6.86 13.52
C VAL A 76 -7.07 -5.52 13.06
N THR A 77 -7.94 -4.70 12.48
CA THR A 77 -7.63 -3.32 12.13
C THR A 77 -8.30 -2.41 13.15
N ALA A 78 -7.59 -1.41 13.65
CA ALA A 78 -8.08 -0.45 14.61
C ALA A 78 -7.79 0.96 14.12
N ALA A 79 -8.74 1.86 14.36
CA ALA A 79 -8.65 3.25 13.90
C ALA A 79 -8.80 4.23 15.05
N TRP A 80 -8.02 5.30 14.97
CA TRP A 80 -8.11 6.51 15.78
C TRP A 80 -8.25 7.71 14.86
N ARG A 81 -8.97 8.74 15.32
CA ARG A 81 -9.07 10.04 14.65
C ARG A 81 -8.44 11.13 15.48
N SER A 82 -7.96 12.17 14.81
CA SER A 82 -7.42 13.38 15.43
C SER A 82 -7.87 14.63 14.67
N GLY A 83 -8.06 15.72 15.40
CA GLY A 83 -8.20 17.06 14.83
C GLY A 83 -6.87 17.74 14.51
N LEU A 84 -5.74 17.07 14.78
CA LEU A 84 -4.41 17.58 14.45
C LEU A 84 -4.09 17.42 12.96
N PRO A 85 -3.16 18.25 12.41
CA PRO A 85 -2.60 18.01 11.09
C PRO A 85 -1.99 16.61 10.98
N LEU A 86 -2.08 15.99 9.80
CA LEU A 86 -1.67 14.59 9.57
C LEU A 86 -0.28 14.27 10.12
N THR A 87 0.72 15.11 9.81
CA THR A 87 2.10 14.92 10.26
C THR A 87 2.23 14.92 11.78
N GLU A 88 1.42 15.70 12.48
CA GLU A 88 1.46 15.77 13.94
C GLU A 88 0.72 14.60 14.60
N ALA A 89 -0.44 14.22 14.06
CA ALA A 89 -1.18 13.03 14.48
C ALA A 89 -0.34 11.75 14.29
N GLU A 90 0.33 11.64 13.16
CA GLU A 90 1.25 10.55 12.83
C GLU A 90 2.42 10.50 13.82
N ARG A 91 3.11 11.63 14.03
CA ARG A 91 4.23 11.72 14.96
C ARG A 91 3.83 11.33 16.38
N LEU A 92 2.67 11.81 16.86
CA LEU A 92 2.16 11.47 18.19
C LEU A 92 1.86 9.97 18.34
N ALA A 93 1.24 9.37 17.34
CA ALA A 93 0.96 7.94 17.35
C ALA A 93 2.24 7.09 17.30
N ALA A 94 3.21 7.48 16.47
CA ALA A 94 4.52 6.83 16.39
C ALA A 94 5.28 6.91 17.73
N SER A 95 5.35 8.10 18.35
CA SER A 95 5.97 8.25 19.67
C SER A 95 5.30 7.41 20.74
N ALA A 96 3.96 7.30 20.71
CA ALA A 96 3.25 6.43 21.64
C ALA A 96 3.57 4.95 21.45
N LEU A 97 3.78 4.49 20.21
CA LEU A 97 4.24 3.13 19.93
C LEU A 97 5.66 2.91 20.51
N GLU A 98 6.58 3.85 20.28
CA GLU A 98 7.96 3.80 20.82
C GLU A 98 7.99 3.73 22.35
N GLU A 99 7.25 4.60 23.03
CA GLU A 99 7.13 4.62 24.49
C GLU A 99 6.61 3.30 25.08
N GLN A 100 5.90 2.51 24.26
CA GLN A 100 5.32 1.22 24.62
C GLN A 100 6.14 0.03 24.13
N GLY A 101 7.40 0.27 23.75
CA GLY A 101 8.37 -0.76 23.38
C GLY A 101 8.22 -1.28 21.95
N TRP A 102 7.42 -0.63 21.10
CA TRP A 102 7.41 -0.95 19.68
C TRP A 102 8.59 -0.27 18.98
N THR A 103 9.21 -1.01 18.07
CA THR A 103 10.34 -0.52 17.29
C THR A 103 9.98 -0.49 15.83
N LEU A 104 10.27 0.62 15.15
CA LEU A 104 10.10 0.74 13.72
C LEU A 104 11.08 -0.20 13.02
N SER A 105 10.58 -1.27 12.42
CA SER A 105 11.41 -2.26 11.72
C SER A 105 11.52 -1.95 10.22
N MET A 106 10.43 -1.48 9.62
CA MET A 106 10.40 -1.11 8.21
C MET A 106 9.58 0.15 8.02
N ASN A 107 10.21 1.19 7.52
CA ASN A 107 9.51 2.37 7.05
C ASN A 107 9.28 2.22 5.54
N MET A 108 8.04 1.93 5.11
CA MET A 108 7.78 1.81 3.66
C MET A 108 7.78 3.16 2.93
N ARG A 109 7.75 4.30 3.65
CA ARG A 109 7.94 5.64 3.03
C ARG A 109 9.36 5.82 2.52
N SER A 110 10.34 5.21 3.19
CA SER A 110 11.75 5.35 2.83
C SER A 110 12.23 4.28 1.86
N GLN A 111 11.40 3.29 1.52
CA GLN A 111 11.76 2.33 0.49
C GLN A 111 11.56 2.94 -0.89
N PRO A 112 12.56 2.84 -1.78
CA PRO A 112 12.36 3.19 -3.18
C PRO A 112 11.19 2.36 -3.72
N SER A 113 10.14 3.02 -4.18
CA SER A 113 9.03 2.37 -4.87
C SER A 113 8.78 3.06 -6.20
N VAL A 114 8.64 2.24 -7.24
CA VAL A 114 8.19 2.73 -8.54
C VAL A 114 6.68 2.86 -8.59
N PHE A 115 5.93 1.91 -8.02
CA PHE A 115 4.48 1.91 -8.07
C PHE A 115 3.88 2.47 -6.80
N VAL A 116 2.93 3.39 -6.95
CA VAL A 116 2.20 3.99 -5.83
C VAL A 116 0.71 3.88 -6.09
N ALA A 117 -0.08 3.53 -5.07
CA ALA A 117 -1.52 3.70 -5.21
C ALA A 117 -1.83 5.20 -5.03
N PRO A 118 -2.81 5.76 -5.78
CA PRO A 118 -3.26 7.15 -5.65
C PRO A 118 -3.59 7.60 -4.20
N MET A 119 -3.80 6.64 -3.30
CA MET A 119 -4.01 6.86 -1.86
C MET A 119 -3.23 5.89 -0.98
N SER A 120 -2.08 5.33 -1.43
CA SER A 120 -1.26 4.50 -0.55
C SER A 120 -0.67 5.38 0.55
N GLN A 121 -1.39 5.48 1.65
CA GLN A 121 -0.82 5.83 2.93
C GLN A 121 0.27 4.80 3.18
N ALA A 122 1.52 5.25 3.20
CA ALA A 122 2.62 4.34 3.39
C ALA A 122 2.47 3.64 4.74
N THR A 123 2.68 2.33 4.72
CA THR A 123 2.53 1.49 5.90
C THR A 123 3.88 1.31 6.56
N ASP A 124 4.02 1.79 7.78
CA ASP A 124 5.18 1.46 8.61
C ASP A 124 4.94 0.12 9.31
N VAL A 125 5.99 -0.68 9.44
CA VAL A 125 5.95 -1.94 10.15
C VAL A 125 6.69 -1.77 11.48
N TRP A 126 5.94 -1.95 12.56
CA TRP A 126 6.37 -1.84 13.94
C TRP A 126 6.43 -3.22 14.58
N CYS A 127 7.42 -3.44 15.43
CA CYS A 127 7.68 -4.74 16.03
C CYS A 127 7.92 -4.67 17.53
N ARG A 128 7.33 -5.61 18.27
CA ARG A 128 7.49 -5.79 19.71
C ARG A 128 7.34 -7.26 20.07
N ASP A 129 8.33 -7.84 20.74
CA ASP A 129 8.31 -9.24 21.20
C ASP A 129 7.94 -10.26 20.09
N GLY A 130 8.45 -10.06 18.87
CA GLY A 130 8.14 -10.90 17.71
C GLY A 130 6.76 -10.69 17.08
N ARG A 131 5.93 -9.80 17.66
CA ARG A 131 4.65 -9.36 17.08
C ARG A 131 4.88 -8.24 16.08
N GLN A 132 4.13 -8.27 14.98
CA GLN A 132 4.15 -7.25 13.94
C GLN A 132 2.87 -6.40 13.99
N LEU A 133 3.02 -5.10 13.79
CA LEU A 133 1.95 -4.14 13.68
C LEU A 133 2.19 -3.26 12.46
N SER A 134 1.22 -3.22 11.57
CA SER A 134 1.21 -2.31 10.42
C SER A 134 0.57 -1.00 10.85
N PHE A 135 1.26 0.11 10.64
CA PHE A 135 0.87 1.46 11.00
C PHE A 135 0.65 2.28 9.73
N THR A 136 -0.49 2.94 9.63
CA THR A 136 -0.85 3.73 8.47
C THR A 136 -1.55 5.02 8.94
N ALA A 137 -1.32 6.15 8.27
CA ALA A 137 -1.96 7.41 8.61
C ALA A 137 -2.37 8.20 7.37
N GLY A 138 -3.50 8.89 7.42
CA GLY A 138 -3.99 9.73 6.33
C GLY A 138 -5.02 10.75 6.77
N ALA A 139 -5.36 11.68 5.88
CA ALA A 139 -6.31 12.74 6.16
C ALA A 139 -7.55 12.66 5.25
N LEU A 140 -8.71 12.96 5.82
CA LEU A 140 -9.96 13.17 5.10
C LEU A 140 -10.52 14.54 5.50
N GLY A 141 -10.42 15.51 4.61
CA GLY A 141 -10.76 16.90 4.93
C GLY A 141 -9.81 17.46 6.00
N ALA A 142 -10.38 17.95 7.11
CA ALA A 142 -9.62 18.47 8.24
C ALA A 142 -9.31 17.41 9.33
N THR A 143 -9.76 16.17 9.14
CA THR A 143 -9.60 15.09 10.12
C THR A 143 -8.47 14.17 9.69
N SER A 144 -7.57 13.88 10.62
CA SER A 144 -6.50 12.89 10.43
C SER A 144 -6.88 11.57 11.07
N TYR A 145 -6.49 10.46 10.44
CA TYR A 145 -6.74 9.11 10.88
C TYR A 145 -5.42 8.36 11.03
N VAL A 146 -5.35 7.55 12.07
CA VAL A 146 -4.29 6.59 12.32
C VAL A 146 -4.93 5.21 12.35
N VAL A 147 -4.41 4.30 11.55
CA VAL A 147 -4.92 2.95 11.37
C VAL A 147 -3.81 1.97 11.69
N LEU A 148 -4.09 1.07 12.62
CA LEU A 148 -3.18 0.00 13.02
C LEU A 148 -3.78 -1.34 12.59
N ASN A 149 -2.99 -2.20 11.95
CA ASN A 149 -3.41 -3.55 11.62
C ASN A 149 -2.49 -4.57 12.32
N PHE A 150 -3.12 -5.51 13.02
CA PHE A 150 -2.51 -6.52 13.85
C PHE A 150 -2.95 -7.93 13.40
N GLN A 151 -2.01 -8.88 13.29
CA GLN A 151 -2.34 -10.28 13.00
C GLN A 151 -2.59 -11.04 14.30
N LYS A 152 -3.79 -11.63 14.44
CA LYS A 152 -4.19 -12.47 15.57
C LYS A 152 -3.57 -13.86 15.47
N GLY A 153 -3.07 -14.37 16.60
CA GLY A 153 -2.44 -15.68 16.73
C GLY A 153 -0.98 -15.61 17.17
N ALA A 154 -0.49 -16.67 17.81
CA ALA A 154 0.95 -16.80 18.08
C ALA A 154 1.70 -16.77 16.73
N PRO A 155 2.87 -16.13 16.62
CA PRO A 155 3.71 -16.25 15.45
C PRO A 155 4.09 -17.72 15.30
N THR A 156 3.34 -18.46 14.49
CA THR A 156 3.64 -19.85 14.14
C THR A 156 4.74 -19.83 13.10
N GLY A 157 5.93 -19.40 13.52
CA GLY A 157 7.11 -19.27 12.69
C GLY A 157 7.70 -17.86 12.61
N PHE A 158 8.69 -17.75 11.75
CA PHE A 158 9.44 -16.53 11.43
C PHE A 158 8.49 -15.42 10.97
N SER A 159 8.43 -14.29 11.69
CA SER A 159 7.76 -13.08 11.20
C SER A 159 8.77 -12.25 10.41
N PRO A 160 8.81 -12.35 9.07
CA PRO A 160 9.87 -11.74 8.25
C PRO A 160 9.91 -10.21 8.34
N GLY A 161 8.84 -9.58 8.85
CA GLY A 161 8.76 -8.14 9.06
C GLY A 161 9.45 -7.64 10.32
N CYS A 162 9.81 -8.51 11.27
CA CYS A 162 10.42 -8.11 12.56
C CYS A 162 11.89 -8.52 12.72
N VAL A 163 12.50 -9.06 11.67
CA VAL A 163 13.94 -9.32 11.66
C VAL A 163 14.68 -8.03 11.33
N PRO A 164 15.65 -7.60 12.15
CA PRO A 164 16.51 -6.45 11.84
C PRO A 164 17.12 -6.66 10.46
N ARG A 165 16.69 -5.86 9.48
CA ARG A 165 17.33 -5.87 8.17
C ARG A 165 18.62 -5.08 8.29
N PRO A 166 19.75 -5.59 7.78
CA PRO A 166 20.94 -4.76 7.68
C PRO A 166 20.59 -3.48 6.90
N PRO A 167 21.22 -2.34 7.23
CA PRO A 167 20.97 -1.09 6.52
C PRO A 167 21.20 -1.35 5.03
N MET A 168 20.12 -1.31 4.25
CA MET A 168 20.23 -1.47 2.81
C MET A 168 21.03 -0.28 2.31
N THR A 169 22.16 -0.56 1.67
CA THR A 169 22.88 0.46 0.90
C THR A 169 21.90 0.97 -0.14
N GLN A 170 21.42 2.20 0.02
CA GLN A 170 20.52 2.78 -0.96
C GLN A 170 21.27 2.82 -2.28
N SER A 171 20.72 2.13 -3.29
CA SER A 171 21.28 2.17 -4.63
C SER A 171 21.35 3.62 -5.08
N ALA A 172 22.45 4.01 -5.73
CA ALA A 172 22.57 5.34 -6.33
C ALA A 172 21.44 5.64 -7.34
N LEU A 173 20.72 4.60 -7.80
CA LEU A 173 19.56 4.72 -8.67
C LEU A 173 18.26 5.09 -7.94
N ALA A 174 18.21 5.03 -6.61
CA ALA A 174 16.98 5.29 -5.84
C ALA A 174 16.41 6.69 -6.07
N SER A 175 17.28 7.71 -6.23
CA SER A 175 16.88 9.08 -6.56
C SER A 175 16.42 9.28 -8.00
N ASP A 176 16.71 8.31 -8.88
CA ASP A 176 16.40 8.36 -10.30
C ASP A 176 15.21 7.44 -10.67
N LEU A 177 14.48 6.93 -9.69
CA LEU A 177 13.33 6.07 -9.94
C LEU A 177 12.13 6.88 -10.43
N PRO A 178 11.38 6.38 -11.43
CA PRO A 178 10.08 6.95 -11.77
C PRO A 178 9.06 6.66 -10.67
N ARG A 179 8.08 7.55 -10.50
CA ARG A 179 6.89 7.35 -9.66
C ARG A 179 5.67 7.12 -10.55
N LEU A 180 5.11 5.92 -10.50
CA LEU A 180 4.00 5.47 -11.32
C LEU A 180 2.77 5.21 -10.45
N GLU A 181 1.81 6.12 -10.53
CA GLU A 181 0.51 5.99 -9.89
C GLU A 181 -0.32 4.92 -10.62
N LEU A 182 -0.95 4.03 -9.86
CA LEU A 182 -1.84 3.04 -10.45
C LEU A 182 -3.10 3.69 -11.03
N PRO A 183 -3.63 3.16 -12.15
CA PRO A 183 -4.86 3.68 -12.74
C PRO A 183 -6.07 3.44 -11.83
N LEU A 184 -7.10 4.26 -12.03
CA LEU A 184 -8.40 4.09 -11.37
C LEU A 184 -9.22 3.04 -12.12
N ASP A 185 -9.87 2.11 -11.41
CA ASP A 185 -10.77 1.14 -12.02
C ASP A 185 -11.92 1.89 -12.73
N PRO A 186 -12.11 1.72 -14.05
CA PRO A 186 -13.09 2.47 -14.82
C PRO A 186 -14.54 2.18 -14.40
N ARG A 187 -14.80 1.04 -13.74
CA ARG A 187 -16.14 0.65 -13.30
C ARG A 187 -16.55 1.32 -12.00
N THR A 188 -15.60 1.51 -11.09
CA THR A 188 -15.87 2.00 -9.72
C THR A 188 -15.34 3.40 -9.49
N GLY A 189 -14.42 3.88 -10.33
CA GLY A 189 -13.64 5.10 -10.11
C GLY A 189 -12.68 5.01 -8.93
N ALA A 190 -12.56 3.83 -8.29
CA ALA A 190 -11.68 3.63 -7.15
C ALA A 190 -10.24 3.37 -7.62
N PRO A 191 -9.22 3.73 -6.83
CA PRO A 191 -7.84 3.35 -7.14
C PRO A 191 -7.67 1.85 -7.25
N ALA A 192 -6.89 1.39 -8.23
CA ALA A 192 -6.51 0.00 -8.28
C ALA A 192 -5.75 -0.40 -6.99
N ALA A 193 -6.22 -1.47 -6.35
CA ALA A 193 -5.63 -1.99 -5.15
C ALA A 193 -4.44 -2.91 -5.48
N MET A 194 -3.26 -2.59 -4.96
CA MET A 194 -2.11 -3.49 -4.99
C MET A 194 -2.44 -4.76 -4.20
N ARG A 195 -2.28 -5.92 -4.84
CA ARG A 195 -2.41 -7.24 -4.20
C ARG A 195 -1.07 -7.84 -3.80
N GLY A 196 0.02 -7.38 -4.42
CA GLY A 196 1.37 -7.77 -4.05
C GLY A 196 2.37 -6.87 -4.74
N SER A 197 3.44 -6.51 -4.03
CA SER A 197 4.55 -5.76 -4.57
C SER A 197 5.86 -6.43 -4.18
N SER A 198 6.81 -6.47 -5.10
CA SER A 198 8.14 -6.99 -4.83
C SER A 198 9.19 -6.09 -5.47
N SER A 199 10.34 -5.99 -4.80
CA SER A 199 11.51 -5.27 -5.27
C SER A 199 12.72 -6.18 -5.21
N GLY A 200 13.51 -6.21 -6.28
CA GLY A 200 14.80 -6.87 -6.36
C GLY A 200 15.89 -5.86 -6.67
N SER A 201 17.09 -6.09 -6.13
CA SER A 201 18.28 -5.30 -6.46
C SER A 201 19.37 -6.22 -6.98
N SER A 202 20.05 -5.80 -8.03
CA SER A 202 21.29 -6.40 -8.53
C SER A 202 22.40 -5.34 -8.55
N PRO A 203 23.68 -5.72 -8.73
CA PRO A 203 24.76 -4.75 -8.82
C PRO A 203 24.59 -3.71 -9.95
N THR A 204 23.79 -4.02 -10.97
CA THR A 204 23.63 -3.20 -12.19
C THR A 204 22.23 -2.64 -12.36
N GLY A 205 21.29 -2.94 -11.46
CA GLY A 205 19.92 -2.47 -11.61
C GLY A 205 18.99 -2.78 -10.45
N LEU A 206 17.79 -2.22 -10.54
CA LEU A 206 16.67 -2.41 -9.63
C LEU A 206 15.50 -2.97 -10.42
N SER A 207 14.73 -3.86 -9.83
CA SER A 207 13.53 -4.44 -10.42
C SER A 207 12.38 -4.25 -9.45
N PHE A 208 11.26 -3.74 -9.94
CA PHE A 208 10.04 -3.51 -9.17
C PHE A 208 8.89 -4.17 -9.88
N SER A 209 8.08 -4.95 -9.18
CA SER A 209 6.83 -5.44 -9.73
C SER A 209 5.69 -5.23 -8.77
N THR A 210 4.50 -5.03 -9.33
CA THR A 210 3.27 -5.00 -8.58
C THR A 210 2.16 -5.72 -9.32
N THR A 211 1.29 -6.38 -8.58
CA THR A 211 0.07 -6.99 -9.10
C THR A 211 -1.13 -6.24 -8.56
N PHE A 212 -2.09 -5.90 -9.42
CA PHE A 212 -3.33 -5.23 -9.03
C PHE A 212 -4.48 -5.70 -9.92
N GLN A 213 -5.70 -5.40 -9.50
CA GLN A 213 -6.89 -5.68 -10.30
C GLN A 213 -7.30 -4.47 -11.12
N HIS A 214 -7.56 -4.69 -12.40
CA HIS A 214 -8.04 -3.65 -13.31
C HIS A 214 -8.73 -4.26 -14.52
N ALA A 215 -9.82 -3.64 -14.98
CA ALA A 215 -10.60 -4.13 -16.12
C ALA A 215 -10.07 -3.65 -17.48
N ALA A 216 -9.30 -2.57 -17.52
CA ALA A 216 -8.69 -2.07 -18.76
C ALA A 216 -7.58 -3.01 -19.26
N PRO A 217 -7.46 -3.18 -20.59
CA PRO A 217 -6.47 -4.06 -21.20
C PRO A 217 -5.04 -3.56 -20.99
N ALA A 218 -4.06 -4.47 -21.06
CA ALA A 218 -2.65 -4.16 -20.80
C ALA A 218 -2.08 -2.96 -21.58
N PRO A 219 -2.41 -2.74 -22.87
CA PRO A 219 -1.98 -1.55 -23.61
C PRO A 219 -2.47 -0.22 -23.04
N ASP A 220 -3.69 -0.18 -22.48
CA ASP A 220 -4.26 1.04 -21.90
C ASP A 220 -3.56 1.39 -20.58
N ILE A 221 -3.26 0.37 -19.79
CA ILE A 221 -2.47 0.49 -18.56
C ILE A 221 -1.04 0.96 -18.87
N ALA A 222 -0.40 0.36 -19.88
CA ALA A 222 0.94 0.79 -20.31
C ALA A 222 0.93 2.24 -20.81
N SER A 223 -0.10 2.64 -21.56
CA SER A 223 -0.28 4.02 -22.02
C SER A 223 -0.51 4.99 -20.85
N HIS A 224 -1.18 4.55 -19.78
CA HIS A 224 -1.33 5.34 -18.56
C HIS A 224 0.02 5.62 -17.89
N PHE A 225 0.87 4.60 -17.74
CA PHE A 225 2.22 4.78 -17.18
C PHE A 225 3.16 5.56 -18.11
N ALA A 226 3.05 5.39 -19.43
CA ALA A 226 3.82 6.14 -20.41
C ALA A 226 3.62 7.66 -20.25
N ARG A 227 2.37 8.12 -20.11
CA ARG A 227 2.08 9.54 -19.86
C ARG A 227 2.74 10.07 -18.58
N GLN A 228 2.78 9.26 -17.52
CA GLN A 228 3.43 9.66 -16.27
C GLN A 228 4.96 9.73 -16.42
N LEU A 229 5.56 8.81 -17.18
CA LEU A 229 6.99 8.85 -17.47
C LEU A 229 7.34 10.11 -18.28
N GLU A 230 6.58 10.43 -19.33
CA GLU A 230 6.75 11.67 -20.09
C GLU A 230 6.65 12.92 -19.20
N GLN A 231 5.64 12.98 -18.33
CA GLN A 231 5.45 14.08 -17.36
C GLN A 231 6.62 14.23 -16.38
N GLN A 232 7.33 13.13 -16.09
CA GLN A 232 8.52 13.10 -15.24
C GLN A 232 9.83 13.34 -16.01
N GLY A 233 9.73 13.72 -17.29
CA GLY A 233 10.87 14.04 -18.15
C GLY A 233 11.61 12.82 -18.69
N TRP A 234 10.99 11.64 -18.70
CA TRP A 234 11.55 10.46 -19.37
C TRP A 234 11.26 10.51 -20.87
N LYS A 235 12.22 10.04 -21.66
CA LYS A 235 12.10 9.93 -23.12
C LYS A 235 11.86 8.48 -23.50
N GLN A 236 10.86 8.23 -24.35
CA GLN A 236 10.64 6.90 -24.90
C GLN A 236 11.68 6.58 -25.98
N ASP A 237 12.32 5.41 -25.86
CA ASP A 237 13.28 4.90 -26.84
C ASP A 237 12.68 3.78 -27.70
N ALA A 238 11.79 2.96 -27.11
CA ALA A 238 11.11 1.87 -27.81
C ALA A 238 9.76 1.51 -27.15
N GLY A 239 8.89 0.84 -27.90
CA GLY A 239 7.60 0.36 -27.40
C GLY A 239 7.13 -0.90 -28.13
N TRP A 240 6.34 -1.72 -27.45
CA TRP A 240 5.68 -2.89 -28.02
C TRP A 240 4.31 -3.09 -27.35
N ALA A 241 3.38 -3.70 -28.08
CA ALA A 241 2.07 -4.05 -27.59
C ALA A 241 1.56 -5.32 -28.27
N GLY A 242 0.86 -6.14 -27.49
CA GLY A 242 0.03 -7.25 -27.92
C GLY A 242 -1.30 -7.22 -27.16
N THR A 243 -2.15 -8.22 -27.34
CA THR A 243 -3.46 -8.27 -26.70
C THR A 243 -3.36 -8.28 -25.16
N ASP A 244 -2.53 -9.17 -24.63
CA ASP A 244 -2.44 -9.42 -23.19
C ASP A 244 -1.17 -8.82 -22.56
N PHE A 245 -0.38 -8.07 -23.34
CA PHE A 245 0.86 -7.48 -22.85
C PHE A 245 1.19 -6.17 -23.56
N ALA A 246 1.89 -5.28 -22.87
CA ALA A 246 2.46 -4.09 -23.46
C ALA A 246 3.73 -3.70 -22.71
N GLY A 247 4.60 -2.92 -23.34
CA GLY A 247 5.80 -2.45 -22.67
C GLY A 247 6.57 -1.43 -23.49
N SER A 248 7.59 -0.87 -22.85
CA SER A 248 8.37 0.22 -23.41
C SER A 248 9.71 0.38 -22.72
N VAL A 249 10.67 0.94 -23.45
CA VAL A 249 11.98 1.35 -22.93
C VAL A 249 12.03 2.87 -22.91
N TRP A 250 12.52 3.40 -21.79
CA TRP A 250 12.62 4.82 -21.51
C TRP A 250 14.01 5.16 -21.02
N SER A 251 14.47 6.38 -21.30
CA SER A 251 15.72 6.90 -20.77
C SER A 251 15.58 8.29 -20.20
N ARG A 252 16.44 8.60 -19.22
CA ARG A 252 16.60 9.95 -18.67
C ARG A 252 18.06 10.20 -18.32
N SER A 253 18.56 11.37 -18.66
CA SER A 253 19.90 11.81 -18.24
C SER A 253 19.94 12.06 -16.74
N ARG A 254 21.05 11.71 -16.10
CA ARG A 254 21.27 11.93 -14.67
C ARG A 254 21.98 13.26 -14.43
N ALA A 255 21.67 13.90 -13.32
CA ALA A 255 22.43 15.09 -12.88
C ALA A 255 23.90 14.76 -12.60
N SER A 256 24.21 13.54 -12.18
CA SER A 256 25.57 13.04 -11.93
C SER A 256 26.33 12.63 -13.20
N GLY A 257 25.73 12.76 -14.39
CA GLY A 257 26.25 12.20 -15.64
C GLY A 257 25.78 10.78 -15.94
N GLY A 258 25.78 10.41 -17.23
CA GLY A 258 25.24 9.17 -17.76
C GLY A 258 23.71 9.18 -17.91
N ALA A 259 23.14 8.02 -18.24
CA ALA A 259 21.69 7.84 -18.40
C ALA A 259 21.16 6.71 -17.52
N VAL A 260 19.93 6.85 -17.05
CA VAL A 260 19.14 5.75 -16.49
C VAL A 260 18.21 5.24 -17.57
N VAL A 261 18.11 3.92 -17.67
CA VAL A 261 17.17 3.25 -18.55
C VAL A 261 16.12 2.55 -17.69
N VAL A 262 14.86 2.71 -18.09
CA VAL A 262 13.69 2.07 -17.49
C VAL A 262 13.04 1.19 -18.53
N THR A 263 12.80 -0.07 -18.21
CA THR A 263 11.99 -0.97 -19.01
C THR A 263 10.69 -1.26 -18.28
N LEU A 264 9.57 -0.82 -18.86
CA LEU A 264 8.22 -1.07 -18.37
C LEU A 264 7.63 -2.28 -19.10
N HIS A 265 7.07 -3.23 -18.35
CA HIS A 265 6.27 -4.33 -18.85
C HIS A 265 4.93 -4.39 -18.10
N VAL A 266 3.85 -4.54 -18.84
CA VAL A 266 2.50 -4.78 -18.31
C VAL A 266 1.97 -6.05 -18.94
N VAL A 267 1.46 -6.96 -18.12
CA VAL A 267 0.93 -8.27 -18.55
C VAL A 267 -0.42 -8.50 -17.89
N ASP A 268 -1.44 -8.80 -18.69
CA ASP A 268 -2.70 -9.35 -18.22
C ASP A 268 -2.50 -10.83 -17.86
N ARG A 269 -2.84 -11.19 -16.63
CA ARG A 269 -2.76 -12.55 -16.08
C ARG A 269 -4.11 -13.28 -16.14
N GLY A 270 -5.13 -12.66 -16.73
CA GLY A 270 -6.51 -13.14 -16.73
C GLY A 270 -7.26 -12.75 -15.46
N GLY A 271 -8.60 -12.85 -15.51
CA GLY A 271 -9.45 -12.56 -14.36
C GLY A 271 -9.33 -11.12 -13.85
N ASN A 272 -9.09 -10.15 -14.75
CA ASN A 272 -8.81 -8.74 -14.44
C ASN A 272 -7.57 -8.52 -13.57
N THR A 273 -6.62 -9.46 -13.55
CA THR A 273 -5.38 -9.33 -12.77
C THR A 273 -4.27 -8.85 -13.67
N VAL A 274 -3.68 -7.71 -13.35
CA VAL A 274 -2.59 -7.10 -14.11
C VAL A 274 -1.30 -7.18 -13.30
N LEU A 275 -0.22 -7.62 -13.94
CA LEU A 275 1.14 -7.53 -13.44
C LEU A 275 1.85 -6.37 -14.16
N ALA A 276 2.32 -5.39 -13.40
CA ALA A 276 3.23 -4.36 -13.89
C ALA A 276 4.65 -4.61 -13.34
N LEU A 277 5.65 -4.51 -14.19
CA LEU A 277 7.06 -4.70 -13.88
C LEU A 277 7.85 -3.53 -14.45
N VAL A 278 8.73 -2.95 -13.64
CA VAL A 278 9.70 -1.94 -14.04
C VAL A 278 11.10 -2.41 -13.66
N ASN A 279 11.97 -2.50 -14.64
CA ASN A 279 13.40 -2.67 -14.44
C ASN A 279 14.10 -1.33 -14.66
N VAL A 280 15.03 -0.97 -13.77
CA VAL A 280 15.81 0.27 -13.83
C VAL A 280 17.27 -0.10 -13.82
N SER A 281 18.05 0.42 -14.77
CA SER A 281 19.49 0.20 -14.83
C SER A 281 20.23 1.48 -15.15
N ALA A 282 21.47 1.58 -14.65
CA ALA A 282 22.39 2.63 -15.06
C ALA A 282 23.01 2.23 -16.40
N ARG A 283 23.14 3.18 -17.32
CA ARG A 283 23.97 3.04 -18.52
C ARG A 283 25.23 3.88 -18.34
N THR A 284 26.37 3.22 -18.19
CA THR A 284 27.68 3.86 -18.31
C THR A 284 27.99 4.05 -19.79
N GLU A 285 28.36 5.27 -20.17
CA GLU A 285 28.90 5.57 -21.50
C GLU A 285 30.31 4.98 -21.67
#